data_AF-C4L0M9-F1
#
_entry.id   AF-C4L0M9-F1
#
_cell.length_a   1.000
_cell.length_b   1.000
_cell.length_c   1.000
_cell.angle_alpha   90.00
_cell.angle_beta   90.00
_cell.angle_gamma   90.00
#
_symmetry.space_group_name_H-M   'P 1'
#
loop_
_entity.id
_entity.type
_entity.pdbx_description
1 polymer ?
#
loop_
_entity_poly.entity_id
_entity_poly.type
_entity_poly.pdbx_seq_one_letter_code
_entity_poly.pdbx_strand_id
1 'polypeptide(L)'
;MSVKQQLLNIVQTKDPQRPDDWKQFMAEACMIFQQKSTDYEDRFIKALMTMDAHTLWAWEVDKKLDRIRTWLKRGELQVKTEGIRNSVDDLFIYTVQYVAWNGTKEDERPKFLDRVQHNRSGFLYWHADTFKPKYWVDVLEEDGRIHKDEKLLKLILRQYMGDTIRTDEWQSAIRTMLKEI
;
A
#
# COMPACT_ATOMS: atom_id res chain seq x y z
N MET A 1 -6.54 17.02 21.58
CA MET A 1 -7.23 15.71 21.52
C MET A 1 -6.18 14.64 21.76
N SER A 2 -6.43 13.61 22.58
CA SER A 2 -5.42 12.57 22.83
C SER A 2 -5.28 11.63 21.61
N VAL A 3 -4.08 11.07 21.38
CA VAL A 3 -3.83 10.08 20.31
C VAL A 3 -4.82 8.91 20.41
N LYS A 4 -5.13 8.47 21.64
CA LYS A 4 -6.16 7.46 21.91
C LYS A 4 -7.53 7.84 21.36
N GLN A 5 -7.97 9.09 21.55
CA GLN A 5 -9.27 9.56 21.07
C GLN A 5 -9.29 9.68 19.54
N GLN A 6 -8.19 10.10 18.91
CA GLN A 6 -8.08 10.16 17.46
C GLN A 6 -8.13 8.76 16.82
N LEU A 7 -7.42 7.79 17.41
CA LEU A 7 -7.44 6.40 16.94
C LEU A 7 -8.82 5.77 17.12
N LEU A 8 -9.47 5.97 18.28
CA LEU A 8 -10.85 5.53 18.49
C LEU A 8 -11.80 6.16 17.47
N ASN A 9 -11.64 7.44 17.19
CA ASN A 9 -12.43 8.12 16.18
C ASN A 9 -12.17 7.54 14.77
N ILE A 10 -10.92 7.23 14.38
CA ILE A 10 -10.63 6.57 13.08
C ILE A 10 -11.33 5.22 12.94
N VAL A 11 -11.42 4.47 14.04
CA VAL A 11 -12.15 3.20 14.09
C VAL A 11 -13.67 3.41 13.98
N GLN A 12 -14.18 4.48 14.59
CA GLN A 12 -15.62 4.74 14.73
C GLN A 12 -16.22 5.56 13.58
N THR A 13 -15.42 6.41 12.92
CA THR A 13 -15.86 7.26 11.82
C THR A 13 -15.61 6.57 10.48
N LYS A 14 -16.61 6.59 9.60
CA LYS A 14 -16.44 6.20 8.20
C LYS A 14 -15.65 7.31 7.51
N ASP A 15 -14.34 7.12 7.37
CA ASP A 15 -13.51 8.01 6.54
C ASP A 15 -13.98 7.83 5.07
N PRO A 16 -14.48 8.91 4.42
CA PRO A 16 -15.03 8.84 3.07
C PRO A 16 -13.98 8.53 2.00
N GLN A 17 -12.68 8.67 2.32
CA GLN A 17 -11.58 8.32 1.41
C GLN A 17 -11.26 6.82 1.43
N ARG A 18 -11.87 6.04 2.33
CA ARG A 18 -11.63 4.60 2.39
C ARG A 18 -12.54 3.86 1.41
N PRO A 19 -12.00 2.89 0.66
CA PRO A 19 -12.83 2.00 -0.14
C PRO A 19 -13.71 1.14 0.78
N ASP A 20 -14.94 0.87 0.34
CA ASP A 20 -15.90 0.05 1.09
C ASP A 20 -15.48 -1.43 1.11
N ASP A 21 -14.80 -1.89 0.06
CA ASP A 21 -14.27 -3.26 -0.04
C ASP A 21 -13.01 -3.36 -0.93
N TRP A 22 -12.43 -4.56 -0.97
CA TRP A 22 -11.28 -4.89 -1.81
C TRP A 22 -11.52 -4.62 -3.30
N LYS A 23 -12.74 -4.85 -3.80
CA LYS A 23 -13.04 -4.70 -5.24
C LYS A 23 -13.02 -3.22 -5.62
N GLN A 24 -13.57 -2.36 -4.77
CA GLN A 24 -13.52 -0.93 -4.94
C GLN A 24 -12.08 -0.43 -4.90
N PHE A 25 -11.31 -0.83 -3.89
CA PHE A 25 -9.87 -0.50 -3.81
C PHE A 25 -9.14 -0.87 -5.10
N MET A 26 -9.37 -2.09 -5.60
CA MET A 26 -8.72 -2.58 -6.81
C MET A 26 -9.09 -1.78 -8.05
N ALA A 27 -10.36 -1.38 -8.20
CA ALA A 27 -10.80 -0.55 -9.32
C ALA A 27 -10.12 0.82 -9.28
N GLU A 28 -10.06 1.45 -8.09
CA GLU A 28 -9.40 2.73 -7.88
C GLU A 28 -7.89 2.65 -8.13
N ALA A 29 -7.22 1.61 -7.61
CA ALA A 29 -5.80 1.39 -7.84
C ALA A 29 -5.46 1.22 -9.33
N CYS A 30 -6.33 0.54 -10.10
CA CYS A 30 -6.16 0.43 -11.56
C CYS A 30 -6.26 1.79 -12.26
N MET A 31 -7.21 2.63 -11.85
CA MET A 31 -7.34 3.99 -12.38
C MET A 31 -6.12 4.84 -12.06
N ILE A 32 -5.66 4.82 -10.80
CA ILE A 32 -4.47 5.56 -10.37
C ILE A 32 -3.24 5.08 -11.13
N PHE A 33 -3.08 3.77 -11.29
CA PHE A 33 -1.98 3.20 -12.08
C PHE A 33 -2.01 3.71 -13.52
N GLN A 34 -3.16 3.63 -14.19
CA GLN A 34 -3.31 4.12 -15.56
C GLN A 34 -2.98 5.62 -15.66
N GLN A 35 -3.52 6.44 -14.75
CA GLN A 35 -3.25 7.88 -14.72
C GLN A 35 -1.76 8.17 -14.52
N LYS A 36 -1.13 7.56 -13.51
CA LYS A 36 0.29 7.77 -13.21
C LYS A 36 1.21 7.26 -14.31
N SER A 37 0.86 6.15 -14.95
CA SER A 37 1.56 5.66 -16.12
C SER A 37 1.55 6.68 -17.25
N THR A 38 0.43 7.39 -17.47
CA THR A 38 0.34 8.48 -18.43
C THR A 38 1.13 9.71 -17.96
N ASP A 39 0.87 10.21 -16.76
CA ASP A 39 1.43 11.47 -16.25
C ASP A 39 2.95 11.40 -16.05
N TYR A 40 3.47 10.23 -15.69
CA TYR A 40 4.89 10.00 -15.43
C TYR A 40 5.55 9.11 -16.49
N GLU A 41 4.88 8.85 -17.60
CA GLU A 41 5.39 8.04 -18.72
C GLU A 41 6.01 6.70 -18.28
N ASP A 42 5.30 5.95 -17.43
CA ASP A 42 5.73 4.64 -16.92
C ASP A 42 7.13 4.68 -16.22
N ARG A 43 7.51 5.81 -15.61
CA ARG A 43 8.86 6.03 -15.04
C ARG A 43 9.32 4.95 -14.06
N PHE A 44 8.45 4.48 -13.17
CA PHE A 44 8.82 3.44 -12.21
C PHE A 44 9.15 2.13 -12.92
N ILE A 45 8.35 1.73 -13.91
CA ILE A 45 8.60 0.53 -14.74
C ILE A 45 9.92 0.65 -15.48
N LYS A 46 10.17 1.79 -16.14
CA LYS A 46 11.43 2.05 -16.83
C LYS A 46 12.64 1.96 -15.89
N ALA A 47 12.49 2.41 -14.65
CA ALA A 47 13.54 2.34 -13.64
C ALA A 47 13.76 0.90 -13.13
N LEU A 48 12.71 0.10 -12.94
CA LEU A 48 12.83 -1.34 -12.61
C LEU A 48 13.66 -2.09 -13.68
N MET A 49 13.56 -1.69 -14.94
CA MET A 49 14.27 -2.32 -16.06
C MET A 49 15.75 -1.93 -16.17
N THR A 50 16.16 -0.82 -15.55
CA THR A 50 17.50 -0.25 -15.74
C THR A 50 18.33 -0.18 -14.46
N MET A 51 17.70 -0.32 -13.29
CA MET A 51 18.33 -0.24 -11.98
C MET A 51 18.19 -1.56 -11.22
N ASP A 52 18.80 -1.64 -10.03
CA ASP A 52 18.51 -2.72 -9.08
C ASP A 52 17.04 -2.64 -8.63
N ALA A 53 16.22 -3.52 -9.19
CA ALA A 53 14.76 -3.47 -9.06
C ALA A 53 14.30 -3.61 -7.60
N HIS A 54 14.95 -4.47 -6.81
CA HIS A 54 14.62 -4.66 -5.41
C HIS A 54 14.94 -3.41 -4.60
N THR A 55 16.13 -2.82 -4.75
CA THR A 55 16.53 -1.60 -4.05
C THR A 55 15.62 -0.43 -4.40
N LEU A 56 15.25 -0.27 -5.68
CA LEU A 56 14.32 0.77 -6.12
C LEU A 56 12.94 0.60 -5.48
N TRP A 57 12.38 -0.61 -5.54
CA TRP A 57 11.07 -0.92 -4.95
C TRP A 57 11.10 -0.70 -3.43
N ALA A 58 12.10 -1.25 -2.75
CA ALA A 58 12.34 -1.09 -1.32
C ALA A 58 12.34 0.37 -0.91
N TRP A 59 13.07 1.22 -1.64
CA TRP A 59 13.17 2.65 -1.35
C TRP A 59 11.83 3.38 -1.48
N GLU A 60 11.05 3.10 -2.53
CA GLU A 60 9.72 3.70 -2.67
C GLU A 60 8.76 3.21 -1.59
N VAL A 61 8.79 1.91 -1.25
CA VAL A 61 7.96 1.33 -0.20
C VAL A 61 8.28 1.95 1.17
N ASP A 62 9.55 1.96 1.57
CA ASP A 62 9.98 2.47 2.88
C ASP A 62 9.61 3.95 3.04
N LYS A 63 9.80 4.75 2.00
CA LYS A 63 9.41 6.17 1.97
C LYS A 63 7.91 6.39 2.23
N LYS A 64 7.03 5.51 1.73
CA LYS A 64 5.58 5.60 1.97
C LYS A 64 5.23 5.09 3.37
N LEU A 65 5.81 3.98 3.80
CA LEU A 65 5.62 3.45 5.15
C LEU A 65 6.04 4.46 6.23
N ASP A 66 7.22 5.07 6.08
CA ASP A 66 7.75 6.08 7.02
C ASP A 66 6.86 7.31 7.13
N ARG A 67 6.21 7.68 6.02
CA ARG A 67 5.23 8.76 6.03
C ARG A 67 4.00 8.40 6.86
N ILE A 68 3.47 7.19 6.70
CA ILE A 68 2.34 6.71 7.49
C ILE A 68 2.73 6.58 8.97
N ARG A 69 3.90 6.01 9.27
CA ARG A 69 4.48 5.96 10.62
C ARG A 69 4.57 7.34 11.26
N THR A 70 5.01 8.34 10.51
CA THR A 70 5.09 9.72 10.99
C THR A 70 3.72 10.26 11.36
N TRP A 71 2.69 10.04 10.53
CA TRP A 71 1.33 10.48 10.84
C TRP A 71 0.72 9.73 12.03
N LEU A 72 0.99 8.43 12.17
CA LEU A 72 0.61 7.63 13.34
C LEU A 72 1.22 8.24 14.60
N LYS A 73 2.54 8.48 14.61
CA LYS A 73 3.28 9.01 15.76
C LYS A 73 2.84 10.43 16.16
N ARG A 74 2.51 11.27 15.18
CA ARG A 74 2.07 12.67 15.42
C ARG A 74 0.58 12.80 15.71
N GLY A 75 -0.21 11.73 15.57
CA GLY A 75 -1.67 11.82 15.69
C GLY A 75 -2.32 12.63 14.56
N GLU A 76 -1.69 12.68 13.38
CA GLU A 76 -2.15 13.48 12.24
C GLU A 76 -3.03 12.71 11.26
N LEU A 77 -3.34 11.44 11.56
CA LEU A 77 -4.05 10.54 10.64
C LEU A 77 -5.38 11.11 10.15
N GLN A 78 -6.15 11.77 11.03
CA GLN A 78 -7.46 12.33 10.69
C GLN A 78 -7.39 13.52 9.72
N VAL A 79 -6.29 14.29 9.74
CA VAL A 79 -6.11 15.45 8.87
C VAL A 79 -5.32 15.12 7.61
N LYS A 80 -4.77 13.91 7.53
CA LYS A 80 -3.97 13.41 6.41
C LYS A 80 -4.60 12.17 5.77
N THR A 81 -5.91 11.97 5.89
CA THR A 81 -6.61 10.80 5.32
C THR A 81 -6.34 10.61 3.84
N GLU A 82 -6.40 11.68 3.04
CA GLU A 82 -6.01 11.67 1.63
C GLU A 82 -4.52 11.29 1.44
N GLY A 83 -3.65 11.80 2.31
CA GLY A 83 -2.22 11.44 2.32
C GLY A 83 -1.99 9.95 2.60
N ILE A 84 -2.74 9.37 3.54
CA ILE A 84 -2.70 7.94 3.86
C ILE A 84 -3.17 7.15 2.66
N ARG A 85 -4.34 7.50 2.10
CA ARG A 85 -4.92 6.84 0.92
C ARG A 85 -3.91 6.80 -0.23
N ASN A 86 -3.39 7.97 -0.62
CA ASN A 86 -2.38 8.11 -1.67
C ASN A 86 -1.11 7.28 -1.38
N SER A 87 -0.69 7.19 -0.11
CA SER A 87 0.49 6.41 0.26
C SER A 87 0.24 4.91 0.15
N VAL A 88 -0.94 4.43 0.52
CA VAL A 88 -1.34 3.02 0.41
C VAL A 88 -1.50 2.61 -1.05
N ASP A 89 -2.16 3.44 -1.87
CA ASP A 89 -2.30 3.19 -3.30
C ASP A 89 -0.95 3.09 -4.00
N ASP A 90 -0.05 4.03 -3.74
CA ASP A 90 1.30 4.02 -4.30
C ASP A 90 2.07 2.78 -3.90
N LEU A 91 2.07 2.45 -2.60
CA LEU A 91 2.78 1.29 -2.08
C LEU A 91 2.28 0.02 -2.76
N PHE A 92 0.97 -0.13 -2.88
CA PHE A 92 0.34 -1.29 -3.50
C PHE A 92 0.72 -1.39 -4.98
N ILE A 93 0.55 -0.30 -5.73
CA ILE A 93 0.84 -0.21 -7.15
C ILE A 93 2.32 -0.50 -7.45
N TYR A 94 3.26 0.02 -6.63
CA TYR A 94 4.69 -0.28 -6.76
C TYR A 94 5.01 -1.74 -6.45
N THR A 95 4.35 -2.33 -5.45
CA THR A 95 4.53 -3.74 -5.10
C THR A 95 4.07 -4.66 -6.23
N VAL A 96 2.90 -4.40 -6.82
CA VAL A 96 2.39 -5.20 -7.94
C VAL A 96 3.32 -5.10 -9.14
N GLN A 97 3.79 -3.90 -9.48
CA GLN A 97 4.76 -3.71 -10.57
C GLN A 97 6.08 -4.43 -10.34
N TYR A 98 6.63 -4.32 -9.12
CA TYR A 98 7.88 -4.99 -8.75
C TYR A 98 7.75 -6.52 -8.80
N VAL A 99 6.69 -7.09 -8.23
CA VAL A 99 6.49 -8.54 -8.21
C VAL A 99 6.28 -9.07 -9.63
N ALA A 100 5.51 -8.37 -10.46
CA ALA A 100 5.33 -8.73 -11.85
C ALA A 100 6.65 -8.68 -12.63
N TRP A 101 7.48 -7.66 -12.42
CA TRP A 101 8.81 -7.56 -13.01
C TRP A 101 9.74 -8.69 -12.54
N ASN A 102 9.79 -8.94 -11.23
CA ASN A 102 10.66 -9.95 -10.64
C ASN A 102 10.27 -11.38 -11.07
N GLY A 103 8.96 -11.64 -11.24
CA GLY A 103 8.44 -12.90 -11.78
C GLY A 103 8.57 -13.04 -13.30
N THR A 104 9.00 -12.01 -14.02
CA THR A 104 9.20 -12.07 -15.47
C THR A 104 10.51 -12.78 -15.81
N LYS A 105 10.43 -13.78 -16.71
CA LYS A 105 11.59 -14.51 -17.22
C LYS A 105 12.57 -13.58 -17.95
N GLU A 106 13.86 -13.89 -17.85
CA GLU A 106 14.94 -13.04 -18.39
C GLU A 106 14.78 -12.72 -19.88
N ASP A 107 14.38 -13.71 -20.69
CA ASP A 107 14.15 -13.57 -22.12
C ASP A 107 12.91 -12.72 -22.48
N GLU A 108 12.01 -12.53 -21.52
CA GLU A 108 10.79 -11.73 -21.68
C GLU A 108 10.92 -10.30 -21.12
N ARG A 109 11.94 -10.02 -20.30
CA ARG A 109 12.18 -8.70 -19.68
C ARG A 109 12.25 -7.55 -20.68
N PRO A 110 12.89 -7.67 -21.87
CA PRO A 110 12.92 -6.59 -22.85
C PRO A 110 11.53 -6.15 -23.34
N LYS A 111 10.52 -7.02 -23.26
CA LYS A 111 9.14 -6.76 -23.69
C LYS A 111 8.23 -6.33 -22.53
N PHE A 112 8.75 -6.20 -21.31
CA PHE A 112 7.93 -5.94 -20.13
C PHE A 112 7.16 -4.62 -20.24
N LEU A 113 7.84 -3.53 -20.59
CA LEU A 113 7.20 -2.23 -20.75
C LEU A 113 6.08 -2.28 -21.80
N ASP A 114 6.34 -2.88 -22.96
CA ASP A 114 5.35 -3.01 -24.03
C ASP A 114 4.08 -3.77 -23.57
N ARG A 115 4.26 -4.88 -22.85
CA ARG A 115 3.13 -5.64 -22.26
C ARG A 115 2.31 -4.81 -21.30
N VAL A 116 2.96 -4.03 -20.44
CA VAL A 116 2.27 -3.15 -19.50
C VAL A 116 1.50 -2.07 -20.26
N GLN A 117 2.12 -1.43 -21.24
CA GLN A 117 1.52 -0.34 -22.01
C GLN A 117 0.33 -0.80 -22.85
N HIS A 118 0.37 -2.03 -23.37
CA HIS A 118 -0.69 -2.60 -24.19
C HIS A 118 -2.01 -2.81 -23.40
N ASN A 119 -1.93 -3.15 -22.11
CA ASN A 119 -3.12 -3.36 -21.28
C ASN A 119 -2.83 -2.99 -19.82
N ARG A 120 -2.70 -1.70 -19.51
CA ARG A 120 -2.31 -1.23 -18.17
C ARG A 120 -3.26 -1.71 -17.07
N SER A 121 -4.55 -1.47 -17.23
CA SER A 121 -5.54 -1.82 -16.20
C SER A 121 -5.66 -3.34 -16.03
N GLY A 122 -5.66 -4.10 -17.13
CA GLY A 122 -5.65 -5.56 -17.06
C GLY A 122 -4.36 -6.13 -16.47
N PHE A 123 -3.21 -5.51 -16.77
CA PHE A 123 -1.92 -5.88 -16.19
C PHE A 123 -1.95 -5.75 -14.67
N LEU A 124 -2.35 -4.59 -14.14
CA LEU A 124 -2.43 -4.41 -12.69
C LEU A 124 -3.42 -5.42 -12.09
N TYR A 125 -4.61 -5.56 -12.68
CA TYR A 125 -5.65 -6.46 -12.17
C TYR A 125 -5.18 -7.92 -12.09
N TRP A 126 -4.52 -8.43 -13.14
CA TRP A 126 -4.02 -9.81 -13.19
C TRP A 126 -2.93 -10.08 -12.15
N HIS A 127 -2.00 -9.15 -11.97
CA HIS A 127 -0.92 -9.31 -11.01
C HIS A 127 -1.33 -8.99 -9.57
N ALA A 128 -2.39 -8.20 -9.38
CA ALA A 128 -2.89 -7.79 -8.08
C ALA A 128 -3.84 -8.80 -7.43
N ASP A 129 -4.46 -9.72 -8.18
CA ASP A 129 -5.50 -10.60 -7.63
C ASP A 129 -5.01 -11.49 -6.47
N THR A 130 -3.72 -11.83 -6.48
CA THR A 130 -3.06 -12.58 -5.40
C THR A 130 -2.81 -11.75 -4.14
N PHE A 131 -2.87 -10.42 -4.23
CA PHE A 131 -2.53 -9.49 -3.13
C PHE A 131 -3.76 -9.05 -2.32
N LYS A 132 -4.53 -10.00 -1.80
CA LYS A 132 -5.57 -9.65 -0.81
C LYS A 132 -4.92 -8.89 0.37
N PRO A 133 -5.63 -7.95 1.04
CA PRO A 133 -5.02 -7.01 1.97
C PRO A 133 -4.12 -7.64 3.03
N LYS A 134 -4.58 -8.73 3.66
CA LYS A 134 -3.80 -9.45 4.66
C LYS A 134 -2.50 -10.05 4.08
N TYR A 135 -2.61 -10.76 2.97
CA TYR A 135 -1.45 -11.39 2.32
C TYR A 135 -0.41 -10.37 1.87
N TRP A 136 -0.84 -9.23 1.34
CA TRP A 136 0.08 -8.16 0.96
C TRP A 136 0.84 -7.59 2.17
N VAL A 137 0.16 -7.38 3.30
CA VAL A 137 0.83 -6.96 4.53
C VAL A 137 1.80 -8.02 5.04
N ASP A 138 1.46 -9.30 4.93
CA ASP A 138 2.36 -10.40 5.29
C ASP A 138 3.63 -10.38 4.41
N VAL A 139 3.52 -10.11 3.10
CA VAL A 139 4.66 -9.93 2.19
C VAL A 139 5.58 -8.78 2.64
N LEU A 140 5.01 -7.65 3.05
CA LEU A 140 5.80 -6.51 3.55
C LEU A 140 6.49 -6.81 4.89
N GLU A 141 5.87 -7.64 5.73
CA GLU A 141 6.49 -8.12 6.98
C GLU A 141 7.62 -9.12 6.70
N GLU A 142 7.41 -10.08 5.82
CA GLU A 142 8.40 -11.10 5.45
C GLU A 142 9.64 -10.50 4.79
N ASP A 143 9.47 -9.45 3.99
CA ASP A 143 10.60 -8.68 3.41
C ASP A 143 11.31 -7.78 4.44
N GLY A 144 10.76 -7.65 5.66
CA GLY A 144 11.33 -6.85 6.74
C GLY A 144 11.03 -5.35 6.64
N ARG A 145 10.10 -4.94 5.76
CA ARG A 145 9.68 -3.53 5.61
C ARG A 145 8.76 -3.08 6.73
N ILE A 146 8.01 -4.02 7.32
CA ILE A 146 7.14 -3.78 8.47
C ILE A 146 7.54 -4.73 9.60
N HIS A 147 7.67 -4.23 10.83
CA HIS A 147 8.01 -5.07 11.97
C HIS A 147 6.79 -5.81 12.55
N LYS A 148 7.04 -6.90 13.28
CA LYS A 148 5.99 -7.76 13.87
C LYS A 148 5.08 -7.00 14.84
N ASP A 149 5.66 -6.06 15.58
CA ASP A 149 5.04 -5.20 16.59
C ASP A 149 4.27 -3.99 16.02
N GLU A 150 4.45 -3.64 14.74
CA GLU A 150 3.74 -2.54 14.06
C GLU A 150 2.26 -2.85 13.75
N LYS A 151 1.53 -3.37 14.73
CA LYS A 151 0.13 -3.81 14.60
C LYS A 151 -0.76 -2.71 14.05
N LEU A 152 -0.58 -1.47 14.51
CA LEU A 152 -1.43 -0.36 14.08
C LEU A 152 -1.21 0.00 12.61
N LEU A 153 0.04 0.01 12.15
CA LEU A 153 0.37 0.24 10.74
C LEU A 153 -0.28 -0.83 9.86
N LYS A 154 -0.16 -2.10 10.24
CA LYS A 154 -0.78 -3.23 9.51
C LYS A 154 -2.30 -3.08 9.37
N LEU A 155 -2.97 -2.69 10.45
CA LEU A 155 -4.42 -2.47 10.41
C LEU A 155 -4.80 -1.28 9.53
N ILE A 156 -4.05 -0.19 9.57
CA ILE A 156 -4.26 0.98 8.71
C ILE A 156 -4.11 0.59 7.24
N LEU A 157 -3.01 -0.09 6.88
CA LEU A 157 -2.77 -0.56 5.51
C LEU A 157 -3.95 -1.42 5.01
N ARG A 158 -4.34 -2.44 5.76
CA ARG A 158 -5.47 -3.32 5.43
C ARG A 158 -6.79 -2.56 5.28
N GLN A 159 -7.07 -1.65 6.22
CA GLN A 159 -8.31 -0.88 6.21
C GLN A 159 -8.41 0.05 4.98
N TYR A 160 -7.30 0.69 4.59
CA TYR A 160 -7.25 1.53 3.39
C TYR A 160 -7.19 0.73 2.09
N MET A 161 -7.16 -0.61 2.16
CA MET A 161 -7.39 -1.52 1.04
C MET A 161 -8.82 -2.12 1.03
N GLY A 162 -9.71 -1.64 1.91
CA GLY A 162 -11.09 -2.11 1.98
C GLY A 162 -11.25 -3.41 2.76
N ASP A 163 -10.29 -3.76 3.63
CA ASP A 163 -10.45 -4.87 4.56
C ASP A 163 -11.38 -4.50 5.72
N THR A 164 -12.20 -5.46 6.14
CA THR A 164 -13.05 -5.31 7.32
C THR A 164 -12.26 -5.69 8.57
N ILE A 165 -11.79 -4.68 9.29
CA ILE A 165 -11.03 -4.89 10.53
C ILE A 165 -11.96 -5.03 11.72
N ARG A 166 -11.78 -6.09 12.52
CA ARG A 166 -12.58 -6.28 13.72
C ARG A 166 -12.21 -5.27 14.81
N THR A 167 -13.19 -4.91 15.64
CA THR A 167 -13.00 -3.94 16.73
C THR A 167 -11.96 -4.42 17.76
N ASP A 168 -11.88 -5.71 18.03
CA ASP A 168 -10.91 -6.28 18.98
C ASP A 168 -9.47 -6.24 18.45
N GLU A 169 -9.25 -6.39 17.14
CA GLU A 169 -7.94 -6.17 16.50
C GLU A 169 -7.47 -4.73 16.75
N TRP A 170 -8.35 -3.75 16.51
CA TRP A 170 -8.06 -2.34 16.79
C TRP A 170 -7.74 -2.07 18.26
N GLN A 171 -8.55 -2.59 19.18
CA GLN A 171 -8.32 -2.43 20.61
C GLN A 171 -6.99 -3.04 21.02
N SER A 172 -6.62 -4.20 20.47
CA SER A 172 -5.33 -4.82 20.74
C SER A 172 -4.17 -3.97 20.23
N ALA A 173 -4.25 -3.43 19.00
CA ALA A 173 -3.20 -2.61 18.43
C ALA A 173 -2.99 -1.30 19.23
N ILE A 174 -4.09 -0.62 19.59
CA ILE A 174 -4.05 0.60 20.41
C ILE A 174 -3.45 0.31 21.79
N ARG A 175 -3.82 -0.80 22.43
CA ARG A 175 -3.27 -1.20 23.73
C ARG A 175 -1.77 -1.49 23.68
N THR A 176 -1.27 -2.09 22.60
CA THR A 176 0.18 -2.30 22.41
C THR A 176 0.90 -0.96 22.33
N MET A 177 0.45 -0.06 21.46
CA MET A 177 1.06 1.26 21.29
C MET A 177 1.05 2.10 22.57
N LEU A 178 -0.04 2.07 23.36
CA LEU A 178 -0.14 2.82 24.62
C LEU A 178 0.73 2.26 25.76
N LYS A 179 1.25 1.04 25.64
CA LYS A 179 2.21 0.47 26.62
C LYS A 179 3.66 0.83 26.32
N GLU A 180 3.93 1.33 25.10
CA GLU A 180 5.26 1.71 24.62
C GLU A 180 5.54 3.21 24.79
N ILE A 181 4.53 3.99 25.22
CA ILE A 181 4.60 5.41 25.60
C ILE A 181 4.68 5.51 27.12
#